data_AF-A0A847HAU5-F1
#
_entry.id   AF-A0A847HAU5-F1
#
_cell.length_a   1.000
_cell.length_b   1.000
_cell.length_c   1.000
_cell.angle_alpha   90.00
_cell.angle_beta   90.00
_cell.angle_gamma   90.00
#
_symmetry.space_group_name_H-M   'P 1'
#
loop_
_entity.id
_entity.type
_entity.pdbx_description
1 polymer ?
#
loop_
_entity_poly.entity_id
_entity_poly.type
_entity_poly.pdbx_seq_one_letter_code
_entity_poly.pdbx_strand_id
1 'polypeptide(L)'
;GGIVWTMIQRQLLSRDTAGMDVTVVTDIPDAVGLGDEAALESAFVLALLGDAPDLNDAPMRTRLAEVCHQAAEMFSPVPPLRARHTVALRGAGDSVSVIDDADGSVTQAPHPQATDLEFFAITVEHAYTDRSAEIRRRQRFITEACRAFGTESLRLLPDSRQRVVEWLSAVHKVHGADDTPSVGEAAAWLAFEEKETERAQQMARALRARRSEDIWPLLAQSQSGLTGPYGLLGSEAMVQLCLVRGALGARAASAGNIEGVIAGVSTRRAPNFARDMADDGLVVVPLGRGRVAGVVRTEG
;
A
#
# COMPACT_ATOMS: atom_id res chain seq x y z
N GLY A 1 -14.11 11.79 -10.96
CA GLY A 1 -15.57 11.53 -10.94
C GLY A 1 -16.00 10.66 -9.78
N GLY A 2 -15.27 9.57 -9.49
CA GLY A 2 -15.69 8.59 -8.48
C GLY A 2 -15.85 9.12 -7.06
N ILE A 3 -14.95 10.00 -6.61
CA ILE A 3 -14.98 10.57 -5.25
C ILE A 3 -16.28 11.30 -4.95
N VAL A 4 -16.68 12.27 -5.79
CA VAL A 4 -17.92 13.04 -5.59
C VAL A 4 -19.13 12.10 -5.58
N TRP A 5 -19.18 11.14 -6.51
CA TRP A 5 -20.25 10.15 -6.54
C TRP A 5 -20.34 9.35 -5.22
N THR A 6 -19.21 8.83 -4.74
CA THR A 6 -19.17 8.03 -3.50
C THR A 6 -19.53 8.89 -2.28
N MET A 7 -19.08 10.14 -2.21
CA MET A 7 -19.43 11.07 -1.15
C MET A 7 -20.93 11.39 -1.11
N ILE A 8 -21.57 11.58 -2.27
CA ILE A 8 -23.02 11.78 -2.36
C ILE A 8 -23.77 10.55 -1.86
N GLN A 9 -23.38 9.34 -2.31
CA GLN A 9 -24.02 8.09 -1.86
C GLN A 9 -23.85 7.85 -0.36
N ARG A 10 -22.71 8.28 0.21
CA ARG A 10 -22.41 8.20 1.64
C ARG A 10 -22.95 9.39 2.45
N GLN A 11 -23.71 10.28 1.82
CA GLN A 11 -24.34 11.47 2.43
C GLN A 11 -23.32 12.43 3.07
N LEU A 12 -22.12 12.51 2.50
CA LEU A 12 -21.10 13.51 2.87
C LEU A 12 -21.21 14.78 2.00
N LEU A 13 -21.81 14.66 0.82
CA LEU A 13 -22.14 15.78 -0.05
C LEU A 13 -23.62 15.73 -0.43
N SER A 14 -24.18 16.91 -0.72
CA SER A 14 -25.54 17.03 -1.23
C SER A 14 -25.65 16.44 -2.64
N ARG A 15 -26.83 15.94 -3.01
CA ARG A 15 -27.14 15.57 -4.40
C ARG A 15 -27.14 16.78 -5.34
N ASP A 16 -27.29 17.98 -4.78
CA ASP A 16 -27.28 19.24 -5.52
C ASP A 16 -25.85 19.82 -5.66
N THR A 17 -24.81 19.07 -5.30
CA THR A 17 -23.42 19.50 -5.51
C THR A 17 -23.18 19.76 -7.00
N ALA A 18 -22.90 21.03 -7.32
CA ALA A 18 -22.65 21.48 -8.68
C ALA A 18 -21.27 21.00 -9.20
N GLY A 19 -21.05 21.22 -10.49
CA GLY A 19 -19.72 21.09 -11.08
C GLY A 19 -18.72 22.06 -10.43
N MET A 20 -17.44 21.71 -10.53
CA MET A 20 -16.34 22.47 -9.93
C MET A 20 -15.12 22.41 -10.84
N ASP A 21 -14.37 23.50 -10.84
CA ASP A 21 -13.07 23.57 -11.49
C ASP A 21 -11.98 23.29 -10.45
N VAL A 22 -11.14 22.29 -10.71
CA VAL A 22 -10.12 21.83 -9.78
C VAL A 22 -8.75 21.99 -10.44
N THR A 23 -7.87 22.74 -9.79
CA THR A 23 -6.45 22.80 -10.16
C THR A 23 -5.64 21.99 -9.15
N VAL A 24 -4.83 21.07 -9.65
CA VAL A 24 -3.96 20.21 -8.84
C VAL A 24 -2.52 20.64 -9.04
N VAL A 25 -1.81 20.85 -7.93
CA VAL A 25 -0.35 21.04 -7.91
C VAL A 25 0.22 19.96 -7.01
N THR A 26 1.15 19.17 -7.53
CA THR A 26 1.79 18.07 -6.80
C THR A 26 3.29 18.10 -7.00
N ASP A 27 4.02 17.84 -5.93
CA ASP A 27 5.45 17.55 -5.91
C ASP A 27 5.74 16.06 -5.73
N ILE A 28 4.70 15.23 -5.58
CA ILE A 28 4.82 13.77 -5.54
C ILE A 28 5.15 13.31 -6.96
N PRO A 29 6.31 12.68 -7.19
CA PRO A 29 6.67 12.23 -8.53
C PRO A 29 5.71 11.15 -9.01
N ASP A 30 5.50 11.10 -10.32
CA ASP A 30 4.67 10.06 -10.94
C ASP A 30 5.36 8.69 -10.83
N ALA A 31 4.56 7.63 -10.74
CA ALA A 31 5.03 6.24 -10.85
C ALA A 31 6.21 5.85 -9.91
N VAL A 32 6.25 6.39 -8.69
CA VAL A 32 7.20 5.97 -7.63
C VAL A 32 6.62 4.94 -6.66
N GLY A 33 5.31 4.66 -6.77
CA GLY A 33 4.61 3.72 -5.89
C GLY A 33 4.42 4.24 -4.45
N LEU A 34 4.46 5.56 -4.25
CA LEU A 34 4.33 6.19 -2.92
C LEU A 34 2.88 6.58 -2.56
N GLY A 35 1.93 6.41 -3.48
CA GLY A 35 0.51 6.71 -3.25
C GLY A 35 0.10 8.12 -3.66
N ASP A 36 0.65 8.60 -4.78
CA ASP A 36 0.28 9.82 -5.47
C ASP A 36 -1.24 9.90 -5.74
N GLU A 37 -1.86 8.88 -6.33
CA GLU A 37 -3.32 8.84 -6.52
C GLU A 37 -4.08 8.99 -5.19
N ALA A 38 -3.66 8.25 -4.16
CA ALA A 38 -4.30 8.30 -2.85
C ALA A 38 -4.13 9.67 -2.17
N ALA A 39 -2.99 10.34 -2.38
CA ALA A 39 -2.74 11.68 -1.89
C ALA A 39 -3.65 12.70 -2.58
N LEU A 40 -3.80 12.60 -3.91
CA LEU A 40 -4.72 13.44 -4.68
C LEU A 40 -6.17 13.27 -4.25
N GLU A 41 -6.64 12.02 -4.12
CA GLU A 41 -7.99 11.72 -3.66
C GLU A 41 -8.22 12.22 -2.23
N SER A 42 -7.25 12.03 -1.33
CA SER A 42 -7.31 12.51 0.05
C SER A 42 -7.35 14.04 0.12
N ALA A 43 -6.52 14.73 -0.68
CA ALA A 43 -6.54 16.19 -0.78
C ALA A 43 -7.90 16.68 -1.31
N PHE A 44 -8.43 16.00 -2.32
CA PHE A 44 -9.70 16.37 -2.95
C PHE A 44 -10.89 16.22 -1.99
N VAL A 45 -11.01 15.10 -1.26
CA VAL A 45 -12.10 14.96 -0.27
C VAL A 45 -12.02 15.98 0.86
N LEU A 46 -10.80 16.34 1.28
CA LEU A 46 -10.59 17.35 2.30
C LEU A 46 -10.97 18.75 1.80
N ALA A 47 -10.62 19.07 0.54
CA ALA A 47 -10.99 20.34 -0.08
C ALA A 47 -12.52 20.48 -0.20
N LEU A 48 -13.22 19.40 -0.56
CA LEU A 48 -14.68 19.37 -0.66
C LEU A 48 -15.40 19.60 0.68
N LEU A 49 -14.72 19.37 1.80
CA LEU A 49 -15.26 19.48 3.15
C LEU A 49 -14.50 20.52 3.99
N GLY A 50 -13.76 21.45 3.38
CA GLY A 50 -12.83 22.34 4.09
C GLY A 50 -13.44 23.19 5.23
N ASP A 51 -14.75 23.39 5.20
CA ASP A 51 -15.51 24.13 6.20
C ASP A 51 -16.23 23.24 7.23
N ALA A 52 -16.16 21.91 7.10
CA ALA A 52 -16.80 20.99 8.02
C ALA A 52 -16.12 21.07 9.41
N PRO A 53 -16.89 21.31 10.49
CA PRO A 53 -16.33 21.53 11.82
C PRO A 53 -15.64 20.28 12.40
N ASP A 54 -16.08 19.10 11.98
CA ASP A 54 -15.61 17.78 12.40
C ASP A 54 -14.57 17.18 11.43
N LEU A 55 -14.08 17.95 10.45
CA LEU A 55 -13.15 17.46 9.41
C LEU A 55 -11.89 16.80 9.99
N ASN A 56 -11.42 17.29 11.14
CA ASN A 56 -10.22 16.80 11.80
C ASN A 56 -10.49 15.72 12.85
N ASP A 57 -11.75 15.37 13.10
CA ASP A 57 -12.10 14.33 14.06
C ASP A 57 -11.75 12.95 13.52
N ALA A 58 -11.23 12.07 14.38
CA ALA A 58 -10.78 10.73 13.99
C ALA A 58 -11.87 9.87 13.30
N PRO A 59 -13.15 9.90 13.72
CA PRO A 59 -14.23 9.21 13.00
C PRO A 59 -14.44 9.75 11.59
N MET A 60 -14.40 11.07 11.40
CA MET A 60 -14.54 11.69 10.09
C MET A 60 -13.37 11.30 9.18
N ARG A 61 -12.12 11.40 9.67
CA ARG A 61 -10.92 10.97 8.93
C ARG A 61 -10.96 9.49 8.53
N THR A 62 -11.52 8.64 9.38
CA THR A 62 -11.74 7.22 9.08
C THR A 62 -12.74 7.05 7.94
N ARG A 63 -13.88 7.73 8.02
CA ARG A 63 -14.91 7.69 6.98
C ARG A 63 -14.41 8.21 5.63
N LEU A 64 -13.59 9.27 5.63
CA LEU A 64 -13.00 9.81 4.41
C LEU A 64 -12.00 8.84 3.76
N ALA A 65 -11.19 8.14 4.56
CA ALA A 65 -10.26 7.14 4.05
C ALA A 65 -11.00 5.96 3.39
N GLU A 66 -12.10 5.51 4.01
CA GLU A 66 -12.97 4.48 3.44
C GLU A 66 -13.64 4.94 2.14
N VAL A 67 -14.10 6.19 2.07
CA VAL A 67 -14.69 6.77 0.87
C VAL A 67 -13.69 6.84 -0.28
N CYS A 68 -12.47 7.28 -0.02
CA CYS A 68 -11.43 7.34 -1.04
C CYS A 68 -11.10 5.94 -1.55
N HIS A 69 -10.84 5.00 -0.65
CA HIS A 69 -10.56 3.62 -1.03
C HIS A 69 -11.73 2.98 -1.81
N GLN A 70 -12.98 3.16 -1.37
CA GLN A 70 -14.15 2.65 -2.08
C GLN A 70 -14.30 3.26 -3.48
N ALA A 71 -14.07 4.57 -3.61
CA ALA A 71 -14.10 5.22 -4.91
C ALA A 71 -13.00 4.67 -5.83
N ALA A 72 -11.77 4.53 -5.32
CA ALA A 72 -10.66 3.99 -6.08
C ALA A 72 -10.93 2.53 -6.51
N GLU A 73 -11.44 1.67 -5.63
CA GLU A 73 -11.78 0.28 -5.96
C GLU A 73 -12.82 0.18 -7.09
N MET A 74 -13.79 1.10 -7.10
CA MET A 74 -14.90 1.04 -8.06
C MET A 74 -14.56 1.69 -9.40
N PHE A 75 -13.68 2.71 -9.41
CA PHE A 75 -13.46 3.55 -10.58
C PHE A 75 -12.02 3.54 -11.12
N SER A 76 -11.02 3.10 -10.35
CA SER A 76 -9.63 3.08 -10.80
C SER A 76 -9.34 1.86 -11.71
N PRO A 77 -8.60 2.04 -12.81
CA PRO A 77 -8.12 0.93 -13.62
C PRO A 77 -7.07 0.08 -12.91
N VAL A 78 -6.46 0.57 -11.83
CA VAL A 78 -5.45 -0.11 -11.02
C VAL A 78 -6.01 -0.43 -9.63
N PRO A 79 -5.81 -1.64 -9.08
CA PRO A 79 -6.23 -1.96 -7.72
C PRO A 79 -5.55 -1.06 -6.68
N PRO A 80 -6.30 -0.25 -5.92
CA PRO A 80 -5.72 0.64 -4.93
C PRO A 80 -5.20 -0.13 -3.71
N LEU A 81 -4.23 0.49 -3.02
CA LEU A 81 -3.77 0.02 -1.72
C LEU A 81 -4.49 0.81 -0.61
N ARG A 82 -5.44 0.18 0.08
CA ARG A 82 -6.23 0.78 1.19
C ARG A 82 -5.36 1.50 2.23
N ALA A 83 -4.18 0.95 2.51
CA ALA A 83 -3.24 1.53 3.46
C ALA A 83 -2.82 2.97 3.07
N ARG A 84 -2.77 3.31 1.78
CA ARG A 84 -2.34 4.65 1.32
C ARG A 84 -3.33 5.73 1.72
N HIS A 85 -4.63 5.51 1.49
CA HIS A 85 -5.69 6.42 1.97
C HIS A 85 -5.74 6.49 3.49
N THR A 86 -5.59 5.35 4.16
CA THR A 86 -5.55 5.26 5.62
C THR A 86 -4.42 6.11 6.20
N VAL A 87 -3.20 5.96 5.70
CA VAL A 87 -2.03 6.73 6.18
C VAL A 87 -2.16 8.21 5.84
N ALA A 88 -2.62 8.56 4.64
CA ALA A 88 -2.78 9.95 4.22
C ALA A 88 -3.72 10.73 5.16
N LEU A 89 -4.82 10.10 5.61
CA LEU A 89 -5.86 10.77 6.40
C LEU A 89 -5.78 10.51 7.91
N ARG A 90 -5.15 9.41 8.35
CA ARG A 90 -5.14 8.96 9.76
C ARG A 90 -3.73 8.70 10.32
N GLY A 91 -2.67 8.96 9.55
CA GLY A 91 -1.30 8.83 10.02
C GLY A 91 -0.92 9.86 11.10
N ALA A 92 0.32 9.81 11.58
CA ALA A 92 0.85 10.77 12.56
C ALA A 92 2.10 11.54 12.08
N GLY A 93 2.49 11.39 10.81
CA GLY A 93 3.55 12.13 10.14
C GLY A 93 4.98 11.73 10.54
N ASP A 94 5.31 11.79 11.82
CA ASP A 94 6.66 11.54 12.36
C ASP A 94 6.97 10.07 12.68
N SER A 95 6.03 9.18 12.39
CA SER A 95 6.02 7.77 12.77
C SER A 95 5.53 6.88 11.63
N VAL A 96 5.81 5.59 11.74
CA VAL A 96 5.28 4.57 10.83
C VAL A 96 3.92 4.12 11.36
N SER A 97 2.89 4.21 10.52
CA SER A 97 1.56 3.71 10.86
C SER A 97 1.50 2.19 10.71
N VAL A 98 1.04 1.52 11.75
CA VAL A 98 0.77 0.08 11.80
C VAL A 98 -0.74 -0.09 11.78
N ILE A 99 -1.24 -0.64 10.69
CA ILE A 99 -2.66 -0.79 10.40
C ILE A 99 -3.06 -2.25 10.62
N ASP A 100 -4.12 -2.49 11.37
CA ASP A 100 -4.81 -3.78 11.35
C ASP A 100 -6.10 -3.64 10.54
N ASP A 101 -6.12 -4.20 9.33
CA ASP A 101 -7.29 -4.13 8.45
C ASP A 101 -8.48 -4.96 8.95
N ALA A 102 -8.29 -5.86 9.92
CA ALA A 102 -9.37 -6.68 10.47
C ALA A 102 -10.33 -5.88 11.36
N ASP A 103 -9.83 -4.86 12.08
CA ASP A 103 -10.63 -3.97 12.92
C ASP A 103 -10.52 -2.48 12.53
N GLY A 104 -9.71 -2.18 11.52
CA GLY A 104 -9.47 -0.83 11.03
C GLY A 104 -8.63 0.04 11.96
N SER A 105 -8.00 -0.55 12.99
CA SER A 105 -7.18 0.18 13.94
C SER A 105 -5.89 0.69 13.30
N VAL A 106 -5.44 1.86 13.76
CA VAL A 106 -4.18 2.50 13.34
C VAL A 106 -3.40 2.84 14.59
N THR A 107 -2.25 2.20 14.76
CA THR A 107 -1.29 2.49 15.83
C THR A 107 0.00 3.02 15.24
N GLN A 108 0.85 3.63 16.05
CA GLN A 108 2.13 4.17 15.58
C GLN A 108 3.30 3.32 16.06
N ALA A 109 4.34 3.24 15.23
CA ALA A 109 5.66 2.74 15.57
C ALA A 109 6.71 3.83 15.27
N PRO A 110 7.84 3.85 16.00
CA PRO A 110 8.92 4.78 15.71
C PRO A 110 9.37 4.69 14.25
N HIS A 111 9.61 5.85 13.63
CA HIS A 111 10.17 5.88 12.28
C HIS A 111 11.62 5.35 12.30
N PRO A 112 12.00 4.45 11.37
CA PRO A 112 13.33 3.85 11.38
C PRO A 112 14.45 4.83 11.01
N GLN A 113 14.11 5.90 10.28
CA GLN A 113 15.08 6.96 9.93
C GLN A 113 15.66 7.59 11.21
N ALA A 114 16.98 7.44 11.33
CA ALA A 114 17.83 7.93 12.40
C ALA A 114 19.00 8.71 11.78
N THR A 115 19.92 9.20 12.60
CA THR A 115 21.07 10.02 12.15
C THR A 115 22.01 9.27 11.19
N ASP A 116 21.97 7.95 11.17
CA ASP A 116 22.82 7.07 10.38
C ASP A 116 22.09 6.33 9.25
N LEU A 117 20.80 6.61 9.04
CA LEU A 117 19.96 5.91 8.07
C LEU A 117 19.08 6.87 7.26
N GLU A 118 19.11 6.70 5.94
CA GLU A 118 18.29 7.41 4.97
C GLU A 118 17.48 6.42 4.11
N PHE A 119 16.37 6.90 3.54
CA PHE A 119 15.53 6.11 2.67
C PHE A 119 15.35 6.82 1.34
N PHE A 120 15.26 6.05 0.27
CA PHE A 120 15.03 6.54 -1.09
C PHE A 120 13.91 5.73 -1.74
N ALA A 121 13.07 6.38 -2.54
CA ALA A 121 12.31 5.72 -3.58
C ALA A 121 13.08 5.82 -4.90
N ILE A 122 13.20 4.70 -5.59
CA ILE A 122 13.91 4.56 -6.85
C ILE A 122 12.93 3.98 -7.87
N THR A 123 12.85 4.60 -9.04
CA THR A 123 12.00 4.14 -10.14
C THR A 123 12.60 4.59 -11.49
N VAL A 124 11.95 4.17 -12.56
CA VAL A 124 12.12 4.77 -13.90
C VAL A 124 10.87 5.60 -14.24
N GLU A 125 11.00 6.56 -15.14
CA GLU A 125 9.83 7.30 -15.61
C GLU A 125 8.81 6.35 -16.26
N HIS A 126 7.52 6.55 -15.98
CA HIS A 126 6.41 5.74 -16.53
C HIS A 126 6.52 4.22 -16.24
N ALA A 127 7.05 3.85 -15.08
CA ALA A 127 7.29 2.47 -14.62
C ALA A 127 6.03 1.63 -14.30
N TYR A 128 4.92 1.84 -14.99
CA TYR A 128 3.67 1.12 -14.74
C TYR A 128 3.77 -0.34 -15.20
N THR A 129 3.20 -1.25 -14.40
CA THR A 129 3.18 -2.69 -14.72
C THR A 129 1.78 -3.17 -15.05
N ASP A 130 1.66 -4.11 -15.99
CA ASP A 130 0.37 -4.70 -16.39
C ASP A 130 0.02 -5.95 -15.55
N ARG A 131 -0.11 -5.80 -14.22
CA ARG A 131 -0.49 -6.92 -13.31
C ARG A 131 -1.79 -6.68 -12.56
N SER A 132 -2.49 -5.59 -12.87
CA SER A 132 -3.79 -5.24 -12.27
C SER A 132 -4.82 -6.36 -12.36
N ALA A 133 -4.91 -7.07 -13.49
CA ALA A 133 -5.83 -8.20 -13.66
C ALA A 133 -5.49 -9.37 -12.72
N GLU A 134 -4.21 -9.61 -12.50
CA GLU A 134 -3.69 -10.68 -11.64
C GLU A 134 -3.95 -10.39 -10.16
N ILE A 135 -3.76 -9.13 -9.74
CA ILE A 135 -4.09 -8.67 -8.39
C ILE A 135 -5.60 -8.83 -8.14
N ARG A 136 -6.45 -8.39 -9.07
CA ARG A 136 -7.90 -8.56 -8.94
C ARG A 136 -8.32 -10.03 -8.89
N ARG A 137 -7.66 -10.91 -9.64
CA ARG A 137 -7.93 -12.36 -9.58
C ARG A 137 -7.69 -12.91 -8.17
N ARG A 138 -6.58 -12.51 -7.53
CA ARG A 138 -6.27 -12.90 -6.15
C ARG A 138 -7.29 -12.34 -5.16
N GLN A 139 -7.61 -11.05 -5.26
CA GLN A 139 -8.62 -10.41 -4.40
C GLN A 139 -9.97 -11.11 -4.48
N ARG A 140 -10.46 -11.39 -5.70
CA ARG A 140 -11.72 -12.13 -5.90
C ARG A 140 -11.69 -13.50 -5.24
N PHE A 141 -10.61 -14.26 -5.42
CA PHE A 141 -10.45 -15.56 -4.78
C PHE A 141 -10.53 -15.48 -3.25
N ILE A 142 -9.85 -14.51 -2.63
CA ILE A 142 -9.92 -14.31 -1.18
C ILE A 142 -11.32 -13.89 -0.73
N THR A 143 -12.00 -13.01 -1.48
CA THR A 143 -13.38 -12.60 -1.20
C THR A 143 -14.35 -13.78 -1.28
N GLU A 144 -14.21 -14.65 -2.29
CA GLU A 144 -15.04 -15.84 -2.44
C GLU A 144 -14.79 -16.85 -1.32
N ALA A 145 -13.53 -17.07 -0.93
CA ALA A 145 -13.18 -17.91 0.20
C ALA A 145 -13.81 -17.36 1.51
N CYS A 146 -13.64 -16.06 1.78
CA CYS A 146 -14.29 -15.39 2.92
C CYS A 146 -15.80 -15.62 2.93
N ARG A 147 -16.48 -15.44 1.78
CA ARG A 147 -17.92 -15.67 1.63
C ARG A 147 -18.30 -17.13 1.89
N ALA A 148 -17.54 -18.09 1.38
CA ALA A 148 -17.81 -19.52 1.56
C ALA A 148 -17.73 -19.95 3.03
N PHE A 149 -16.84 -19.32 3.81
CA PHE A 149 -16.69 -19.57 5.24
C PHE A 149 -17.49 -18.62 6.14
N GLY A 150 -18.28 -17.70 5.56
CA GLY A 150 -19.10 -16.75 6.33
C GLY A 150 -18.28 -15.80 7.20
N THR A 151 -17.10 -15.40 6.75
CA THR A 151 -16.20 -14.50 7.48
C THR A 151 -15.81 -13.28 6.65
N GLU A 152 -15.46 -12.17 7.30
CA GLU A 152 -14.94 -10.97 6.64
C GLU A 152 -13.43 -11.07 6.39
N SER A 153 -12.73 -11.91 7.16
CA SER A 153 -11.29 -12.10 7.04
C SER A 153 -10.89 -13.55 7.32
N LEU A 154 -10.04 -14.11 6.47
CA LEU A 154 -9.48 -15.46 6.67
C LEU A 154 -8.64 -15.57 7.96
N ARG A 155 -8.19 -14.45 8.55
CA ARG A 155 -7.50 -14.45 9.87
C ARG A 155 -8.38 -14.95 11.01
N LEU A 156 -9.71 -14.88 10.86
CA LEU A 156 -10.67 -15.35 11.86
C LEU A 156 -10.88 -16.87 11.81
N LEU A 157 -10.34 -17.55 10.80
CA LEU A 157 -10.47 -18.99 10.65
C LEU A 157 -9.22 -19.69 11.21
N PRO A 158 -9.37 -20.68 12.10
CA PRO A 158 -8.26 -21.56 12.44
C PRO A 158 -7.85 -22.35 11.21
N ASP A 159 -6.54 -22.57 11.04
CA ASP A 159 -5.96 -23.32 9.93
C ASP A 159 -6.46 -22.86 8.55
N SER A 160 -6.70 -21.54 8.41
CA SER A 160 -7.39 -20.92 7.27
C SER A 160 -6.82 -21.38 5.92
N ARG A 161 -5.49 -21.42 5.79
CA ARG A 161 -4.80 -21.88 4.58
C ARG A 161 -5.20 -23.29 4.18
N GLN A 162 -5.18 -24.24 5.11
CA GLN A 162 -5.55 -25.63 4.83
C GLN A 162 -7.03 -25.73 4.43
N ARG A 163 -7.91 -25.08 5.21
CA ARG A 163 -9.37 -25.15 4.98
C ARG A 163 -9.76 -24.54 3.64
N VAL A 164 -9.16 -23.42 3.24
CA VAL A 164 -9.41 -22.78 1.94
C VAL A 164 -8.90 -23.65 0.78
N VAL A 165 -7.73 -24.29 0.93
CA VAL A 165 -7.18 -25.21 -0.10
C VAL A 165 -8.06 -26.45 -0.26
N GLU A 166 -8.55 -27.03 0.84
CA GLU A 166 -9.48 -28.16 0.82
C GLU A 166 -10.83 -27.78 0.20
N TRP A 167 -11.36 -26.60 0.54
CA TRP A 167 -12.56 -26.04 -0.05
C TRP A 167 -12.41 -25.85 -1.56
N LEU A 168 -11.34 -25.22 -2.03
CA LEU A 168 -11.08 -25.03 -3.46
C LEU A 168 -10.96 -26.37 -4.20
N SER A 169 -10.31 -27.36 -3.57
CA SER A 169 -10.22 -28.71 -4.12
C SER A 169 -11.59 -29.38 -4.25
N ALA A 170 -12.51 -29.13 -3.32
CA ALA A 170 -13.88 -29.59 -3.41
C ALA A 170 -14.67 -28.85 -4.49
N VAL A 171 -14.50 -27.52 -4.61
CA VAL A 171 -15.09 -26.71 -5.69
C VAL A 171 -14.67 -27.25 -7.05
N HIS A 172 -13.38 -27.51 -7.27
CA HIS A 172 -12.88 -28.06 -8.53
C HIS A 172 -13.49 -29.43 -8.88
N LYS A 173 -13.79 -30.27 -7.89
CA LYS A 173 -14.42 -31.58 -8.10
C LYS A 173 -15.88 -31.47 -8.53
N VAL A 174 -16.59 -30.44 -8.07
CA VAL A 174 -18.04 -30.29 -8.30
C VAL A 174 -18.33 -29.39 -9.50
N HIS A 175 -17.59 -28.30 -9.64
CA HIS A 175 -17.86 -27.23 -10.60
C HIS A 175 -16.81 -27.11 -11.71
N GLY A 176 -15.72 -27.90 -11.66
CA GLY A 176 -14.57 -27.74 -12.55
C GLY A 176 -13.62 -26.65 -12.06
N ALA A 177 -12.49 -26.50 -12.76
CA ALA A 177 -11.42 -25.55 -12.44
C ALA A 177 -11.44 -24.29 -13.32
N ASP A 178 -12.51 -24.09 -14.09
CA ASP A 178 -12.68 -22.91 -14.93
C ASP A 178 -12.83 -21.66 -14.04
N ASP A 179 -12.24 -20.54 -14.48
CA ASP A 179 -12.25 -19.23 -13.80
C ASP A 179 -11.73 -19.18 -12.35
N THR A 180 -11.11 -20.24 -11.86
CA THR A 180 -10.56 -20.36 -10.50
C THR A 180 -9.04 -20.50 -10.51
N PRO A 181 -8.33 -20.18 -9.41
CA PRO A 181 -6.93 -20.52 -9.27
C PRO A 181 -6.71 -22.02 -9.17
N SER A 182 -5.60 -22.50 -9.69
CA SER A 182 -5.15 -23.86 -9.37
C SER A 182 -4.92 -23.98 -7.86
N VAL A 183 -5.04 -25.20 -7.35
CA VAL A 183 -4.80 -25.49 -5.92
C VAL A 183 -3.39 -25.07 -5.49
N GLY A 184 -2.40 -25.25 -6.38
CA GLY A 184 -1.02 -24.82 -6.14
C GLY A 184 -0.85 -23.31 -6.06
N GLU A 185 -1.46 -22.55 -6.99
CA GLU A 185 -1.46 -21.08 -6.94
C GLU A 185 -2.11 -20.57 -5.66
N ALA A 186 -3.32 -21.05 -5.34
CA ALA A 186 -4.04 -20.65 -4.14
C ALA A 186 -3.24 -20.93 -2.86
N ALA A 187 -2.62 -22.11 -2.77
CA ALA A 187 -1.77 -22.47 -1.63
C ALA A 187 -0.56 -21.53 -1.51
N ALA A 188 0.08 -21.16 -2.63
CA ALA A 188 1.20 -20.23 -2.65
C ALA A 188 0.77 -18.81 -2.24
N TRP A 189 -0.38 -18.35 -2.71
CA TRP A 189 -0.94 -17.04 -2.34
C TRP A 189 -1.24 -16.97 -0.84
N LEU A 190 -1.98 -17.94 -0.31
CA LEU A 190 -2.33 -17.99 1.11
C LEU A 190 -1.08 -18.09 2.00
N ALA A 191 -0.09 -18.88 1.60
CA ALA A 191 1.16 -19.01 2.34
C ALA A 191 1.98 -17.71 2.34
N PHE A 192 1.94 -16.92 1.25
CA PHE A 192 2.57 -15.61 1.23
C PHE A 192 1.85 -14.63 2.16
N GLU A 193 0.52 -14.49 2.04
CA GLU A 193 -0.29 -13.55 2.83
C GLU A 193 -0.19 -13.82 4.34
N GLU A 194 -0.22 -15.10 4.74
CA GLU A 194 -0.01 -15.53 6.13
C GLU A 194 1.35 -15.05 6.65
N LYS A 195 2.43 -15.38 5.93
CA LYS A 195 3.79 -14.99 6.34
C LYS A 195 4.03 -13.48 6.23
N GLU A 196 3.38 -12.79 5.31
CA GLU A 196 3.50 -11.34 5.14
C GLU A 196 2.83 -10.61 6.30
N THR A 197 1.69 -11.11 6.78
CA THR A 197 1.05 -10.65 8.01
C THR A 197 1.99 -10.81 9.21
N GLU A 198 2.62 -11.98 9.36
CA GLU A 198 3.60 -12.23 10.41
C GLU A 198 4.82 -11.29 10.31
N ARG A 199 5.37 -11.10 9.10
CA ARG A 199 6.49 -10.17 8.86
C ARG A 199 6.13 -8.73 9.19
N ALA A 200 4.93 -8.27 8.84
CA ALA A 200 4.45 -6.94 9.20
C ALA A 200 4.37 -6.75 10.73
N GLN A 201 3.88 -7.76 11.45
CA GLN A 201 3.87 -7.74 12.92
C GLN A 201 5.27 -7.76 13.53
N GLN A 202 6.19 -8.55 12.97
CA GLN A 202 7.59 -8.59 13.40
C GLN A 202 8.31 -7.25 13.13
N MET A 203 8.05 -6.64 11.98
CA MET A 203 8.56 -5.31 11.62
C MET A 203 8.08 -4.27 12.63
N ALA A 204 6.78 -4.24 12.93
CA ALA A 204 6.22 -3.33 13.93
C ALA A 204 6.86 -3.53 15.33
N ARG A 205 7.14 -4.78 15.72
CA ARG A 205 7.85 -5.08 16.98
C ARG A 205 9.30 -4.59 16.94
N ALA A 206 10.03 -4.83 15.84
CA ALA A 206 11.41 -4.37 15.66
C ALA A 206 11.51 -2.84 15.73
N LEU A 207 10.60 -2.13 15.05
CA LEU A 207 10.51 -0.67 15.08
C LEU A 207 10.26 -0.14 16.51
N ARG A 208 9.30 -0.74 17.23
CA ARG A 208 9.00 -0.35 18.62
C ARG A 208 10.16 -0.64 19.57
N ALA A 209 10.87 -1.74 19.35
CA ALA A 209 12.06 -2.12 20.11
C ALA A 209 13.33 -1.37 19.67
N ARG A 210 13.27 -0.54 18.61
CA ARG A 210 14.39 0.19 18.01
C ARG A 210 15.56 -0.72 17.59
N ARG A 211 15.24 -1.94 17.13
CA ARG A 211 16.21 -2.91 16.60
C ARG A 211 16.30 -2.77 15.08
N SER A 212 16.97 -1.72 14.63
CA SER A 212 17.04 -1.37 13.21
C SER A 212 17.70 -2.45 12.35
N GLU A 213 18.59 -3.24 12.94
CA GLU A 213 19.23 -4.40 12.32
C GLU A 213 18.26 -5.52 11.93
N ASP A 214 17.14 -5.68 12.68
CA ASP A 214 16.12 -6.70 12.41
C ASP A 214 15.25 -6.35 11.18
N ILE A 215 15.26 -5.09 10.74
CA ILE A 215 14.44 -4.59 9.63
C ILE A 215 14.86 -5.25 8.31
N TRP A 216 16.16 -5.36 8.06
CA TRP A 216 16.68 -5.74 6.75
C TRP A 216 16.37 -7.18 6.37
N PRO A 217 16.55 -8.19 7.25
CA PRO A 217 16.13 -9.55 6.97
C PRO A 217 14.63 -9.66 6.68
N LEU A 218 13.80 -8.90 7.40
CA LEU A 218 12.34 -8.88 7.19
C LEU A 218 11.97 -8.33 5.80
N LEU A 219 12.60 -7.22 5.39
CA LEU A 219 12.40 -6.65 4.05
C LEU A 219 12.85 -7.61 2.95
N ALA A 220 14.02 -8.24 3.11
CA ALA A 220 14.54 -9.19 2.13
C ALA A 220 13.63 -10.42 1.96
N GLN A 221 13.17 -11.01 3.07
CA GLN A 221 12.23 -12.13 3.04
C GLN A 221 10.89 -11.75 2.41
N SER A 222 10.41 -10.55 2.70
CA SER A 222 9.17 -10.04 2.15
C SER A 222 9.26 -9.79 0.64
N GLN A 223 10.35 -9.19 0.16
CA GLN A 223 10.62 -9.04 -1.26
C GLN A 223 10.75 -10.38 -1.97
N SER A 224 11.50 -11.33 -1.40
CA SER A 224 11.62 -12.68 -1.97
C SER A 224 10.28 -13.42 -2.00
N GLY A 225 9.38 -13.16 -1.04
CA GLY A 225 8.04 -13.72 -1.03
C GLY A 225 7.18 -13.19 -2.18
N LEU A 226 7.25 -11.88 -2.47
CA LEU A 226 6.49 -11.22 -3.54
C LEU A 226 6.83 -11.78 -4.91
N THR A 227 8.12 -11.92 -5.21
CA THR A 227 8.61 -12.32 -6.54
C THR A 227 8.79 -13.83 -6.69
N GLY A 228 8.79 -14.55 -5.57
CA GLY A 228 8.81 -16.00 -5.53
C GLY A 228 7.43 -16.62 -5.84
N PRO A 229 6.94 -17.56 -5.01
CA PRO A 229 5.67 -18.26 -5.28
C PRO A 229 4.43 -17.37 -5.38
N TYR A 230 4.48 -16.14 -4.83
CA TYR A 230 3.35 -15.20 -4.97
C TYR A 230 3.22 -14.66 -6.39
N GLY A 231 4.34 -14.48 -7.11
CA GLY A 231 4.38 -14.21 -8.55
C GLY A 231 4.15 -12.76 -8.98
N LEU A 232 4.27 -11.77 -8.09
CA LEU A 232 4.22 -10.35 -8.48
C LEU A 232 5.62 -9.84 -8.87
N LEU A 233 5.96 -10.08 -10.14
CA LEU A 233 7.24 -9.70 -10.76
C LEU A 233 7.26 -8.23 -11.19
N GLY A 234 8.46 -7.68 -11.43
CA GLY A 234 8.69 -6.36 -12.04
C GLY A 234 9.67 -5.46 -11.28
N SER A 235 10.08 -5.83 -10.07
CA SER A 235 10.94 -4.98 -9.21
C SER A 235 12.29 -5.61 -8.89
N GLU A 236 12.52 -6.86 -9.31
CA GLU A 236 13.67 -7.69 -8.95
C GLU A 236 14.98 -7.03 -9.35
N ALA A 237 15.08 -6.60 -10.61
CA ALA A 237 16.28 -5.98 -11.14
C ALA A 237 16.61 -4.68 -10.38
N MET A 238 15.60 -3.85 -10.13
CA MET A 238 15.75 -2.59 -9.40
C MET A 238 16.16 -2.81 -7.93
N VAL A 239 15.55 -3.80 -7.25
CA VAL A 239 15.94 -4.19 -5.90
C VAL A 239 17.39 -4.67 -5.88
N GLN A 240 17.77 -5.56 -6.80
CA GLN A 240 19.16 -6.06 -6.87
C GLN A 240 20.15 -4.94 -7.15
N LEU A 241 19.82 -4.02 -8.05
CA LEU A 241 20.62 -2.83 -8.31
C LEU A 241 20.82 -1.99 -7.04
N CYS A 242 19.75 -1.73 -6.27
CA CYS A 242 19.82 -1.04 -5.00
C CYS A 242 20.80 -1.71 -4.02
N LEU A 243 20.72 -3.03 -3.89
CA LEU A 243 21.59 -3.80 -3.00
C LEU A 243 23.06 -3.75 -3.46
N VAL A 244 23.31 -3.91 -4.76
CA VAL A 244 24.66 -3.84 -5.35
C VAL A 244 25.29 -2.45 -5.17
N ARG A 245 24.48 -1.39 -5.25
CA ARG A 245 24.89 0.00 -4.99
C ARG A 245 25.00 0.35 -3.51
N GLY A 246 24.78 -0.61 -2.61
CA GLY A 246 25.10 -0.50 -1.19
C GLY A 246 23.93 -0.13 -0.28
N ALA A 247 22.68 -0.32 -0.73
CA ALA A 247 21.53 -0.33 0.18
C ALA A 247 21.64 -1.48 1.20
N LEU A 248 21.17 -1.24 2.43
CA LEU A 248 21.08 -2.24 3.50
C LEU A 248 19.91 -3.21 3.26
N GLY A 249 18.84 -2.71 2.64
CA GLY A 249 17.69 -3.48 2.23
C GLY A 249 16.85 -2.69 1.24
N ALA A 250 16.15 -3.39 0.36
CA ALA A 250 15.30 -2.81 -0.65
C ALA A 250 14.07 -3.69 -0.90
N ARG A 251 12.92 -3.07 -1.20
CA ARG A 251 11.66 -3.76 -1.48
C ARG A 251 10.80 -2.94 -2.44
N ALA A 252 10.01 -3.61 -3.27
CA ALA A 252 8.97 -2.99 -4.08
C ALA A 252 8.04 -2.08 -3.25
N ALA A 253 7.79 -0.87 -3.74
CA ALA A 253 6.91 0.12 -3.12
C ALA A 253 5.41 -0.18 -3.37
N SER A 254 5.11 -0.70 -4.57
CA SER A 254 3.77 -1.08 -5.03
C SER A 254 3.86 -2.24 -6.04
N ALA A 255 4.17 -3.43 -5.54
CA ALA A 255 4.38 -4.62 -6.38
C ALA A 255 3.17 -4.91 -7.27
N GLY A 256 3.42 -5.14 -8.56
CA GLY A 256 2.38 -5.42 -9.55
C GLY A 256 1.56 -4.20 -10.01
N ASN A 257 1.84 -3.02 -9.49
CA ASN A 257 1.30 -1.77 -10.04
C ASN A 257 2.40 -0.94 -10.71
N ILE A 258 3.56 -0.80 -10.05
CA ILE A 258 4.65 0.08 -10.47
C ILE A 258 6.01 -0.58 -10.14
N GLU A 259 7.02 -0.40 -11.01
CA GLU A 259 8.42 -0.83 -10.79
C GLU A 259 9.20 0.13 -9.87
N GLY A 260 8.56 0.59 -8.80
CA GLY A 260 9.15 1.45 -7.78
C GLY A 260 9.70 0.64 -6.62
N VAL A 261 10.85 1.04 -6.08
CA VAL A 261 11.53 0.37 -4.96
C VAL A 261 11.82 1.38 -3.85
N ILE A 262 11.58 1.00 -2.60
CA ILE A 262 12.06 1.71 -1.43
C ILE A 262 13.34 1.02 -0.96
N ALA A 263 14.42 1.79 -0.80
CA ALA A 263 15.70 1.31 -0.31
C ALA A 263 16.13 2.08 0.95
N GLY A 264 16.64 1.35 1.95
CA GLY A 264 17.29 1.92 3.13
C GLY A 264 18.80 1.93 2.96
N VAL A 265 19.44 3.07 3.20
CA VAL A 265 20.87 3.27 2.94
C VAL A 265 21.50 3.97 4.15
N SER A 266 22.70 3.55 4.56
CA SER A 266 23.42 4.28 5.61
C SER A 266 23.71 5.72 5.16
N THR A 267 23.53 6.72 6.02
CA THR A 267 23.81 8.14 5.73
C THR A 267 25.19 8.37 5.12
N ARG A 268 26.21 7.61 5.55
CA ARG A 268 27.57 7.69 4.98
C ARG A 268 27.63 7.39 3.47
N ARG A 269 26.76 6.49 2.99
CA ARG A 269 26.71 6.05 1.57
C ARG A 269 25.63 6.76 0.77
N ALA A 270 24.68 7.41 1.43
CA ALA A 270 23.51 8.02 0.80
C ALA A 270 23.87 9.00 -0.35
N PRO A 271 24.87 9.90 -0.24
CA PRO A 271 25.23 10.80 -1.34
C PRO A 271 25.72 10.06 -2.60
N ASN A 272 26.57 9.04 -2.42
CA ASN A 272 27.09 8.25 -3.53
C ASN A 272 26.00 7.36 -4.13
N PHE A 273 25.16 6.74 -3.28
CA PHE A 273 24.04 5.95 -3.73
C PHE A 273 23.08 6.76 -4.61
N ALA A 274 22.64 7.93 -4.12
CA ALA A 274 21.72 8.77 -4.87
C ALA A 274 22.32 9.27 -6.19
N ARG A 275 23.61 9.65 -6.17
CA ARG A 275 24.32 10.07 -7.38
C ARG A 275 24.46 8.94 -8.39
N ASP A 276 24.93 7.77 -7.97
CA ASP A 276 25.12 6.61 -8.84
C ASP A 276 23.81 6.21 -9.53
N MET A 277 22.70 6.20 -8.76
CA MET A 277 21.38 5.88 -9.32
C MET A 277 20.89 6.95 -10.32
N ALA A 278 21.11 8.23 -10.02
CA ALA A 278 20.75 9.32 -10.92
C ALA A 278 21.62 9.33 -12.19
N ASP A 279 22.92 9.03 -12.06
CA ASP A 279 23.85 8.91 -13.19
C ASP A 279 23.48 7.71 -14.10
N ASP A 280 22.84 6.67 -13.54
CA ASP A 280 22.23 5.55 -14.27
C ASP A 280 20.87 5.93 -14.93
N GLY A 281 20.42 7.19 -14.79
CA GLY A 281 19.18 7.72 -15.38
C GLY A 281 17.90 7.40 -14.59
N LEU A 282 18.03 6.99 -13.33
CA LEU A 282 16.89 6.67 -12.48
C LEU A 282 16.30 7.91 -11.80
N VAL A 283 14.99 7.85 -11.53
CA VAL A 283 14.33 8.82 -10.66
C VAL A 283 14.62 8.44 -9.22
N VAL A 284 15.30 9.33 -8.49
CA VAL A 284 15.70 9.12 -7.10
C VAL A 284 15.03 10.15 -6.21
N VAL A 285 14.18 9.69 -5.31
CA VAL A 285 13.40 10.54 -4.40
C VAL A 285 13.84 10.28 -2.97
N PRO A 286 14.49 11.24 -2.28
CA PRO A 286 14.78 11.10 -0.87
C PRO A 286 13.47 11.04 -0.07
N LEU A 287 13.36 10.05 0.80
CA LEU A 287 12.18 9.85 1.64
C LEU A 287 12.47 10.40 3.04
N GLY A 288 11.63 11.34 3.45
CA GLY A 288 11.62 11.88 4.80
C GLY A 288 10.41 11.40 5.60
N ARG A 289 10.26 11.99 6.78
CA ARG A 289 9.05 11.85 7.57
C ARG A 289 7.88 12.53 6.85
N GLY A 290 6.71 11.89 6.93
CA GLY A 290 5.50 12.38 6.27
C GLY A 290 4.80 13.51 7.04
N ARG A 291 3.72 14.00 6.45
CA ARG A 291 2.73 14.87 7.09
C ARG A 291 1.35 14.29 6.85
N VAL A 292 0.46 14.46 7.82
CA VAL A 292 -0.94 14.07 7.66
C VAL A 292 -1.61 15.06 6.72
N ALA A 293 -2.46 14.57 5.81
CA ALA A 293 -3.19 15.43 4.89
C ALA A 293 -4.08 16.41 5.66
N GLY A 294 -4.15 17.65 5.22
CA GLY A 294 -4.93 18.70 5.88
C GLY A 294 -5.22 19.85 4.93
N VAL A 295 -6.20 20.66 5.30
CA VAL A 295 -6.54 21.89 4.56
C VAL A 295 -5.70 23.02 5.15
N VAL A 296 -4.90 23.66 4.33
CA VAL A 296 -4.21 24.90 4.70
C VAL A 296 -5.20 26.03 4.45
N ARG A 297 -5.65 26.71 5.51
CA ARG A 297 -6.39 27.96 5.35
C ARG A 297 -5.37 29.04 5.01
N THR A 298 -5.40 29.53 3.77
CA THR A 298 -4.79 30.83 3.46
C THR A 298 -5.58 31.89 4.23
N GLU A 299 -4.96 32.47 5.26
CA GLU A 299 -5.48 33.71 5.85
C GLU A 299 -5.55 34.75 4.71
N GLY A 300 -6.76 35.21 4.43
CA GLY A 300 -7.05 36.26 3.45
C GLY A 300 -6.92 37.64 4.06
#